data_AF-A0A954C1D7-F1
#
_entry.id   AF-A0A954C1D7-F1
#
_cell.length_a   1.000
_cell.length_b   1.000
_cell.length_c   1.000
_cell.angle_alpha   90.00
_cell.angle_beta   90.00
_cell.angle_gamma   90.00
#
_symmetry.space_group_name_H-M   'P 1'
#
loop_
_entity.id
_entity.type
_entity.pdbx_description
1 polymer ?
#
loop_
_entity_poly.entity_id
_entity_poly.type
_entity_poly.pdbx_seq_one_letter_code
_entity_poly.pdbx_strand_id
1 'polypeptide(L)'
;MNLLLQALGWVRWLLDATWELLLAELREHPERALIALWLFARALGKTIQTGQLGVRFRFGRVHGALEPGFHWLAPGLERIRVVPARSQTLDLKQQRLSTPKGLVLELDANLVFRIEDPVLALTEVDDYRAGCLTALALAVQEVVWRYGDHGARELKLMGSELADALQPRLARWGIVVEETGFTTLSPSPRTLRLTQLGARLAERRELLAHFDQAGLTQDRALGLLGSPVQLRERASTRYRRAARLHPRGRNGSPRTQQAPTAKAQASAQET
;
A
#
# COMPACT_ATOMS: atom_id res chain seq x y z
N MET A 1 -66.97 13.97 5.47
CA MET A 1 -66.97 12.52 5.78
C MET A 1 -67.21 11.62 4.56
N ASN A 2 -67.28 12.14 3.32
CA ASN A 2 -67.61 11.33 2.12
C ASN A 2 -66.41 11.01 1.21
N LEU A 3 -65.35 11.83 1.25
CA LEU A 3 -64.16 11.68 0.40
C LEU A 3 -63.27 10.49 0.77
N LEU A 4 -63.14 10.17 2.07
CA LEU A 4 -62.36 9.02 2.54
C LEU A 4 -63.01 7.67 2.18
N LEU A 5 -64.34 7.61 2.18
CA LEU A 5 -65.08 6.41 1.79
C LEU A 5 -65.03 6.18 0.27
N GLN A 6 -65.07 7.25 -0.53
CA GLN A 6 -64.86 7.14 -1.97
C GLN A 6 -63.43 6.71 -2.29
N ALA A 7 -62.42 7.26 -1.62
CA ALA A 7 -61.02 6.86 -1.82
C ALA A 7 -60.80 5.36 -1.49
N LEU A 8 -61.39 4.85 -0.40
CA LEU A 8 -61.35 3.41 -0.09
C LEU A 8 -62.05 2.55 -1.16
N GLY A 9 -63.15 3.04 -1.72
CA GLY A 9 -63.88 2.37 -2.81
C GLY A 9 -63.03 2.24 -4.08
N TRP A 10 -62.34 3.32 -4.48
CA TRP A 10 -61.42 3.29 -5.61
C TRP A 10 -60.23 2.36 -5.38
N VAL A 11 -59.66 2.35 -4.18
CA VAL A 11 -58.56 1.44 -3.83
C VAL A 11 -59.02 -0.02 -3.85
N ARG A 12 -60.21 -0.32 -3.30
CA ARG A 12 -60.74 -1.69 -3.31
C ARG A 12 -61.06 -2.16 -4.72
N TRP A 13 -61.69 -1.32 -5.53
CA TRP A 13 -61.96 -1.64 -6.94
C TRP A 13 -60.67 -1.86 -7.74
N LEU A 14 -59.62 -1.06 -7.50
CA LEU A 14 -58.32 -1.23 -8.15
C LEU A 14 -57.64 -2.53 -7.70
N LEU A 15 -57.73 -2.87 -6.42
CA LEU A 15 -57.21 -4.14 -5.86
C LEU A 15 -57.95 -5.34 -6.45
N ASP A 16 -59.29 -5.28 -6.52
CA ASP A 16 -60.09 -6.37 -7.06
C ASP A 16 -59.87 -6.53 -8.57
N ALA A 17 -59.80 -5.43 -9.33
CA ALA A 17 -59.54 -5.46 -10.77
C ALA A 17 -58.12 -5.97 -11.10
N THR A 18 -57.12 -5.58 -10.31
CA THR A 18 -55.76 -6.11 -10.46
C THR A 18 -55.67 -7.57 -10.02
N TRP A 19 -56.44 -7.98 -9.01
CA TRP A 19 -56.54 -9.37 -8.56
C TRP A 19 -57.20 -10.28 -9.60
N GLU A 20 -58.26 -9.82 -10.27
CA GLU A 20 -58.93 -10.59 -11.32
C GLU A 20 -58.05 -10.76 -12.58
N LEU A 21 -57.34 -9.71 -13.00
CA LEU A 21 -56.35 -9.79 -14.09
C LEU A 21 -55.18 -10.73 -13.74
N LEU A 22 -54.69 -10.67 -12.51
CA LEU A 22 -53.64 -11.56 -12.02
C LEU A 22 -54.12 -13.01 -12.00
N LEU A 23 -55.35 -13.27 -11.54
CA LEU A 23 -55.96 -14.60 -11.50
C LEU A 23 -56.25 -15.17 -12.90
N ALA A 24 -56.66 -14.33 -13.86
CA ALA A 24 -56.86 -14.73 -15.25
C ALA A 24 -55.53 -15.17 -15.89
N GLU A 25 -54.47 -14.39 -15.73
CA GLU A 25 -53.12 -14.72 -16.23
C GLU A 25 -52.54 -15.97 -15.54
N LEU A 26 -52.79 -16.15 -14.23
CA LEU A 26 -52.42 -17.35 -13.45
C LEU A 26 -53.14 -18.62 -13.94
N ARG A 27 -54.35 -18.48 -14.50
CA ARG A 27 -55.18 -19.59 -14.98
C ARG A 27 -54.80 -20.05 -16.38
N GLU A 28 -54.33 -19.13 -17.22
CA GLU A 28 -53.89 -19.41 -18.59
C GLU A 28 -52.45 -19.95 -18.65
N HIS A 29 -51.56 -19.50 -17.75
CA HIS A 29 -50.14 -19.86 -17.74
C HIS A 29 -49.61 -20.19 -16.34
N PRO A 30 -49.88 -21.41 -15.81
CA PRO A 30 -49.39 -21.83 -14.49
C PRO A 30 -47.85 -21.79 -14.37
N GLU A 31 -47.13 -21.96 -15.48
CA GLU A 31 -45.68 -21.87 -15.56
C GLU A 31 -45.14 -20.46 -15.26
N ARG A 32 -45.84 -19.41 -15.69
CA ARG A 32 -45.43 -18.02 -15.43
C ARG A 32 -45.65 -17.65 -13.97
N ALA A 33 -46.73 -18.14 -13.39
CA ALA A 33 -47.01 -17.98 -11.97
C ALA A 33 -45.95 -18.65 -11.09
N LEU A 34 -45.54 -19.87 -11.43
CA LEU A 34 -44.46 -20.58 -10.74
C LEU A 34 -43.12 -19.86 -10.88
N ILE A 35 -42.81 -19.32 -12.07
CA ILE A 35 -41.59 -18.52 -12.29
C ILE A 35 -41.64 -17.22 -11.48
N ALA A 36 -42.77 -16.52 -11.48
CA ALA A 36 -42.94 -15.28 -10.70
C ALA A 36 -42.85 -15.54 -9.18
N LEU A 37 -43.47 -16.61 -8.69
CA LEU A 37 -43.38 -17.03 -7.29
C LEU A 37 -41.96 -17.44 -6.92
N TRP A 38 -41.27 -18.16 -7.81
CA TRP A 38 -39.87 -18.55 -7.62
C TRP A 38 -38.94 -17.33 -7.61
N LEU A 39 -39.11 -16.38 -8.53
CA LEU A 39 -38.37 -15.11 -8.57
C LEU A 39 -38.64 -14.27 -7.31
N PHE A 40 -39.88 -14.23 -6.85
CA PHE A 40 -40.27 -13.54 -5.62
C PHE A 40 -39.63 -14.19 -4.38
N ALA A 41 -39.68 -15.52 -4.28
CA ALA A 41 -38.99 -16.28 -3.23
C ALA A 41 -37.48 -16.06 -3.25
N ARG A 42 -36.87 -15.95 -4.44
CA ARG A 42 -35.44 -15.64 -4.59
C ARG A 42 -35.10 -14.20 -4.21
N ALA A 43 -36.00 -13.25 -4.48
CA ALA A 43 -35.83 -11.85 -4.13
C ALA A 43 -35.97 -11.59 -2.62
N LEU A 44 -36.68 -12.45 -1.91
CA LEU A 44 -36.90 -12.40 -0.46
C LEU A 44 -35.67 -12.80 0.37
N GLY A 45 -34.68 -13.46 -0.24
CA GLY A 45 -33.52 -14.01 0.49
C GLY A 45 -32.21 -13.42 0.00
N LYS A 46 -31.40 -12.88 0.91
CA LYS A 46 -30.00 -12.52 0.61
C LYS A 46 -29.06 -13.23 1.58
N THR A 47 -28.16 -14.03 1.03
CA THR A 47 -27.12 -14.70 1.79
C THR A 47 -25.88 -13.81 1.87
N ILE A 48 -25.39 -13.57 3.09
CA ILE A 48 -24.12 -12.90 3.35
C ILE A 48 -23.07 -13.98 3.59
N GLN A 49 -21.96 -13.92 2.85
CA GLN A 49 -20.90 -14.90 2.94
C GLN A 49 -19.95 -14.62 4.11
N THR A 50 -19.27 -15.65 4.59
CA THR A 50 -18.25 -15.53 5.63
C THR A 50 -17.10 -14.60 5.17
N GLY A 51 -16.77 -13.62 6.01
CA GLY A 51 -15.80 -12.55 5.70
C GLY A 51 -16.41 -11.35 4.97
N GLN A 52 -17.74 -11.26 4.93
CA GLN A 52 -18.49 -10.07 4.54
C GLN A 52 -19.40 -9.64 5.69
N LEU A 53 -19.64 -8.33 5.79
CA LEU A 53 -20.61 -7.74 6.70
C LEU A 53 -21.70 -7.06 5.88
N GLY A 54 -22.96 -7.27 6.27
CA GLY A 54 -24.09 -6.59 5.65
C GLY A 54 -24.53 -5.40 6.49
N VAL A 55 -25.11 -4.38 5.86
CA VAL A 55 -25.89 -3.35 6.55
C VAL A 55 -27.27 -3.28 5.94
N ARG A 56 -28.29 -3.36 6.79
CA ARG A 56 -29.70 -3.28 6.38
C ARG A 56 -30.15 -1.83 6.41
N PHE A 57 -30.60 -1.34 5.26
CA PHE A 57 -31.31 -0.08 5.12
C PHE A 57 -32.79 -0.37 4.93
N ARG A 58 -33.65 0.21 5.77
CA ARG A 58 -35.11 0.11 5.67
C ARG A 58 -35.70 1.52 5.57
N PHE A 59 -36.42 1.81 4.49
CA PHE A 59 -36.97 3.16 4.23
C PHE A 59 -35.95 4.31 4.40
N GLY A 60 -34.69 4.09 4.02
CA GLY A 60 -33.62 5.08 4.15
C GLY A 60 -33.04 5.23 5.57
N ARG A 61 -33.51 4.47 6.56
CA ARG A 61 -32.90 4.39 7.89
C ARG A 61 -32.02 3.15 8.02
N VAL A 62 -30.92 3.29 8.76
CA VAL A 62 -30.09 2.15 9.12
C VAL A 62 -30.78 1.35 10.21
N HIS A 63 -30.94 0.05 9.98
CA HIS A 63 -31.52 -0.85 10.97
C HIS A 63 -30.47 -1.63 11.76
N GLY A 64 -29.24 -1.76 11.23
CA GLY A 64 -28.11 -2.39 11.90
C GLY A 64 -27.18 -3.15 10.94
N ALA A 65 -26.05 -3.62 11.49
CA ALA A 65 -25.15 -4.56 10.84
C ALA A 65 -25.75 -5.98 10.88
N LEU A 66 -25.52 -6.76 9.82
CA LEU A 66 -25.89 -8.16 9.72
C LEU A 66 -24.63 -9.02 9.67
N GLU A 67 -24.64 -10.07 10.47
CA GLU A 67 -23.62 -11.10 10.49
C GLU A 67 -23.74 -12.05 9.29
N PRO A 68 -22.69 -12.84 8.96
CA PRO A 68 -22.75 -13.85 7.92
C PRO A 68 -23.90 -14.83 8.15
N GLY A 69 -24.68 -15.10 7.10
CA GLY A 69 -25.89 -15.92 7.21
C GLY A 69 -26.93 -15.59 6.16
N PHE A 70 -28.03 -16.35 6.18
CA PHE A 70 -29.18 -16.09 5.34
C PHE A 70 -30.10 -15.09 6.04
N HIS A 71 -30.39 -13.97 5.36
CA HIS A 71 -31.26 -12.94 5.87
C HIS A 71 -32.44 -12.71 4.94
N TRP A 72 -33.63 -12.63 5.54
CA TRP A 72 -34.86 -12.28 4.85
C TRP A 72 -34.88 -10.78 4.57
N LEU A 73 -35.18 -10.43 3.33
CA LEU A 73 -35.26 -9.08 2.81
C LEU A 73 -36.67 -8.85 2.27
N ALA A 74 -37.34 -7.78 2.71
CA ALA A 74 -38.57 -7.34 2.04
C ALA A 74 -38.21 -6.59 0.74
N PRO A 75 -38.46 -7.16 -0.45
CA PRO A 75 -38.09 -6.53 -1.72
C PRO A 75 -38.82 -5.18 -1.86
N GLY A 76 -38.07 -4.14 -2.23
CA GLY A 76 -38.58 -2.77 -2.41
C GLY A 76 -38.51 -1.88 -1.16
N LEU A 77 -38.72 -2.43 0.04
CA LEU A 77 -38.66 -1.66 1.30
C LEU A 77 -37.27 -1.67 1.94
N GLU A 78 -36.57 -2.80 1.78
CA GLU A 78 -35.27 -3.03 2.39
C GLU A 78 -34.18 -3.14 1.31
N ARG A 79 -32.99 -2.64 1.64
CA ARG A 79 -31.77 -2.80 0.84
C ARG A 79 -30.63 -3.24 1.74
N ILE A 80 -29.96 -4.33 1.39
CA ILE A 80 -28.75 -4.77 2.08
C ILE A 80 -27.53 -4.41 1.24
N ARG A 81 -26.66 -3.55 1.77
CA ARG A 81 -25.31 -3.32 1.22
C ARG A 81 -24.33 -4.24 1.93
N VAL A 82 -23.42 -4.82 1.16
CA VAL A 82 -22.44 -5.79 1.68
C VAL A 82 -21.06 -5.19 1.51
N VAL A 83 -20.27 -5.23 2.57
CA VAL A 83 -18.88 -4.75 2.60
C VAL A 83 -17.94 -5.89 3.03
N PRO A 84 -16.69 -5.92 2.55
CA PRO A 84 -15.73 -6.92 2.96
C PRO A 84 -15.31 -6.66 4.41
N ALA A 85 -15.38 -7.69 5.25
CA ALA A 85 -14.87 -7.64 6.64
C ALA A 85 -13.36 -7.91 6.71
N ARG A 86 -12.75 -8.30 5.59
CA ARG A 86 -11.34 -8.65 5.50
C ARG A 86 -10.49 -7.40 5.35
N SER A 87 -9.23 -7.50 5.74
CA SER A 87 -8.23 -6.47 5.52
C SER A 87 -8.11 -6.15 4.03
N GLN A 88 -8.05 -4.86 3.72
CA GLN A 88 -7.95 -4.32 2.38
C GLN A 88 -6.72 -3.44 2.29
N THR A 89 -6.02 -3.51 1.17
CA THR A 89 -4.86 -2.67 0.88
C THR A 89 -5.26 -1.59 -0.12
N LEU A 90 -4.91 -0.35 0.19
CA LEU A 90 -5.01 0.80 -0.71
C LEU A 90 -3.61 1.37 -0.94
N ASP A 91 -3.27 1.53 -2.22
CA ASP A 91 -1.98 2.07 -2.64
C ASP A 91 -2.13 3.49 -3.17
N LEU A 92 -1.35 4.41 -2.61
CA LEU A 92 -1.20 5.76 -3.07
C LEU A 92 -0.07 5.82 -4.09
N LYS A 93 -0.41 6.08 -5.36
CA LYS A 93 0.54 6.09 -6.47
C LYS A 93 1.28 7.43 -6.57
N GLN A 94 2.61 7.36 -6.59
CA GLN A 94 3.59 8.34 -7.07
C GLN A 94 3.16 9.81 -6.93
N GLN A 95 3.16 10.30 -5.70
CA GLN A 95 2.90 11.71 -5.42
C GLN A 95 4.20 12.52 -5.41
N ARG A 96 4.19 13.68 -6.08
CA ARG A 96 5.27 14.66 -6.06
C ARG A 96 5.02 15.68 -4.97
N LEU A 97 5.81 15.62 -3.90
CA LEU A 97 5.71 16.57 -2.79
C LEU A 97 7.00 17.35 -2.65
N SER A 98 6.86 18.63 -2.30
CA SER A 98 8.00 19.49 -1.96
C SER A 98 8.14 19.53 -0.44
N THR A 99 9.34 19.23 0.05
CA THR A 99 9.67 19.34 1.47
C THR A 99 9.88 20.81 1.86
N PRO A 100 9.88 21.16 3.16
CA PRO A 100 10.13 22.54 3.61
C PRO A 100 11.48 23.11 3.14
N LYS A 101 12.45 22.23 2.84
CA LYS A 101 13.77 22.61 2.31
C LYS A 101 13.79 22.83 0.80
N GLY A 102 12.63 22.74 0.13
CA GLY A 102 12.49 22.87 -1.32
C GLY A 102 13.00 21.65 -2.11
N LEU A 103 13.20 20.51 -1.44
CA LEU A 103 13.52 19.25 -2.10
C LEU A 103 12.23 18.63 -2.64
N VAL A 104 12.25 18.17 -3.89
CA VAL A 104 11.09 17.50 -4.50
C VAL A 104 11.28 16.00 -4.41
N LEU A 105 10.40 15.34 -3.66
CA LEU A 105 10.38 13.90 -3.44
C LEU A 105 9.19 13.28 -4.21
N GLU A 106 9.45 12.15 -4.84
CA GLU A 106 8.42 11.24 -5.37
C GLU A 106 8.24 10.10 -4.38
N LEU A 107 7.00 9.87 -3.96
CA LEU A 107 6.70 8.90 -2.93
C LEU A 107 5.53 7.99 -3.28
N ASP A 108 5.63 6.77 -2.79
CA ASP A 108 4.60 5.74 -2.81
C ASP A 108 4.29 5.32 -1.38
N ALA A 109 3.02 5.21 -1.04
CA ALA A 109 2.57 4.79 0.29
C ALA A 109 1.44 3.78 0.18
N ASN A 110 1.34 2.88 1.16
CA ASN A 110 0.28 1.89 1.24
C ASN A 110 -0.43 1.97 2.61
N LEU A 111 -1.73 1.65 2.58
CA LEU A 111 -2.60 1.60 3.76
C LEU A 111 -3.30 0.25 3.78
N VAL A 112 -3.03 -0.53 4.82
CA VAL A 112 -3.77 -1.76 5.15
C VAL A 112 -4.75 -1.42 6.25
N PHE A 113 -6.04 -1.60 5.96
CA PHE A 113 -7.11 -1.29 6.90
C PHE A 113 -8.18 -2.37 6.89
N ARG A 114 -8.95 -2.43 7.97
CA ARG A 114 -10.14 -3.28 8.10
C ARG A 114 -11.32 -2.45 8.56
N ILE A 115 -12.50 -2.80 8.07
CA ILE A 115 -13.77 -2.20 8.50
C ILE A 115 -14.20 -2.92 9.79
N GLU A 116 -14.26 -2.19 10.90
CA GLU A 116 -14.77 -2.69 12.18
C GLU A 116 -16.27 -2.43 12.30
N ASP A 117 -16.71 -1.21 11.98
CA ASP A 117 -18.13 -0.85 11.95
C ASP A 117 -18.60 -0.57 10.50
N PRO A 118 -19.33 -1.51 9.87
CA PRO A 118 -19.81 -1.33 8.51
C PRO A 118 -20.95 -0.31 8.41
N VAL A 119 -21.63 0.01 9.52
CA VAL A 119 -22.68 1.04 9.55
C VAL A 119 -22.02 2.40 9.33
N LEU A 120 -21.04 2.76 10.16
CA LEU A 120 -20.32 4.02 10.05
C LEU A 120 -19.64 4.16 8.68
N ALA A 121 -19.00 3.09 8.19
CA ALA A 121 -18.31 3.11 6.90
C ALA A 121 -19.24 3.37 5.69
N LEU A 122 -20.54 3.08 5.82
CA LEU A 122 -21.54 3.28 4.76
C LEU A 122 -22.42 4.52 4.97
N THR A 123 -22.44 5.12 6.16
CA THR A 123 -23.26 6.29 6.48
C THR A 123 -22.47 7.58 6.55
N GLU A 124 -21.25 7.54 7.08
CA GLU A 124 -20.42 8.72 7.30
C GLU A 124 -19.65 9.13 6.03
N VAL A 125 -19.46 8.21 5.10
CA VAL A 125 -18.73 8.44 3.85
C VAL A 125 -19.47 7.82 2.67
N ASP A 126 -19.56 8.56 1.57
CA ASP A 126 -20.14 8.05 0.32
C ASP A 126 -19.32 6.88 -0.26
N ASP A 127 -18.02 7.10 -0.43
CA ASP A 127 -17.03 6.09 -0.84
C ASP A 127 -15.85 6.09 0.14
N TYR A 128 -15.86 5.12 1.06
CA TYR A 128 -14.80 4.94 2.04
C TYR A 128 -13.43 4.70 1.40
N ARG A 129 -13.34 4.09 0.20
CA ARG A 129 -12.05 3.84 -0.46
C ARG A 129 -11.43 5.13 -0.97
N ALA A 130 -12.22 5.94 -1.66
CA ALA A 130 -11.78 7.25 -2.13
C ALA A 130 -11.47 8.21 -0.97
N GLY A 131 -12.27 8.15 0.11
CA GLY A 131 -12.01 8.89 1.34
C GLY A 131 -10.69 8.49 2.00
N CYS A 132 -10.43 7.19 2.16
CA CYS A 132 -9.18 6.67 2.71
C CYS A 132 -7.95 7.08 1.89
N LEU A 133 -8.03 7.02 0.55
CA LEU A 133 -6.93 7.48 -0.33
C LEU A 133 -6.65 8.97 -0.15
N THR A 134 -7.69 9.79 -0.03
CA THR A 134 -7.55 11.24 0.21
C THR A 134 -6.94 11.52 1.58
N ALA A 135 -7.42 10.82 2.62
CA ALA A 135 -6.89 10.94 3.96
C ALA A 135 -5.41 10.52 4.03
N LEU A 136 -5.05 9.42 3.38
CA LEU A 136 -3.68 8.93 3.24
C LEU A 136 -2.78 9.97 2.57
N ALA A 137 -3.21 10.56 1.45
CA ALA A 137 -2.44 11.61 0.76
C ALA A 137 -2.15 12.82 1.66
N LEU A 138 -3.16 13.30 2.39
CA LEU A 138 -3.01 14.42 3.31
C LEU A 138 -2.08 14.09 4.48
N ALA A 139 -2.21 12.90 5.07
CA ALA A 139 -1.38 12.47 6.18
C ALA A 139 0.08 12.27 5.76
N VAL A 140 0.29 11.68 4.58
CA VAL A 140 1.61 11.55 3.97
C VAL A 140 2.26 12.92 3.77
N GLN A 141 1.52 13.90 3.25
CA GLN A 141 2.02 15.26 3.10
C GLN A 141 2.41 15.90 4.44
N GLU A 142 1.59 15.72 5.48
CA GLU A 142 1.87 16.23 6.83
C GLU A 142 3.15 15.62 7.43
N VAL A 143 3.29 14.29 7.34
CA VAL A 143 4.46 13.55 7.85
C VAL A 143 5.72 13.94 7.06
N VAL A 144 5.67 14.01 5.73
CA VAL A 144 6.81 14.41 4.90
C VAL A 144 7.21 15.87 5.16
N TRP A 145 6.25 16.75 5.40
CA TRP A 145 6.55 18.13 5.78
C TRP A 145 7.29 18.20 7.13
N ARG A 146 6.93 17.36 8.09
CA ARG A 146 7.56 17.30 9.42
C ARG A 146 8.95 16.65 9.39
N TYR A 147 9.15 15.61 8.58
CA TYR A 147 10.34 14.74 8.60
C TYR A 147 11.22 14.83 7.34
N GLY A 148 11.07 15.86 6.51
CA GLY A 148 11.51 15.93 5.10
C GLY A 148 13.01 15.84 4.75
N ASP A 149 13.88 15.33 5.62
CA ASP A 149 15.32 15.14 5.34
C ASP A 149 15.89 13.82 5.89
N HIS A 150 15.01 12.94 6.37
CA HIS A 150 15.38 11.77 7.14
C HIS A 150 15.68 10.55 6.24
N GLY A 151 16.72 9.80 6.57
CA GLY A 151 17.24 8.68 5.79
C GLY A 151 16.41 7.40 5.95
N ALA A 152 16.80 6.32 5.27
CA ALA A 152 16.01 5.09 5.21
C ALA A 152 15.69 4.45 6.58
N ARG A 153 16.51 4.69 7.62
CA ARG A 153 16.27 4.22 8.99
C ARG A 153 15.06 4.89 9.64
N GLU A 154 14.73 6.11 9.22
CA GLU A 154 13.63 6.91 9.77
C GLU A 154 12.31 6.66 9.03
N LEU A 155 12.32 6.00 7.86
CA LEU A 155 11.10 5.59 7.14
C LEU A 155 10.17 4.72 8.01
N LYS A 156 10.72 3.84 8.84
CA LYS A 156 9.92 3.01 9.76
C LYS A 156 9.24 3.83 10.84
N LEU A 157 9.93 4.84 11.37
CA LEU A 157 9.39 5.78 12.37
C LEU A 157 8.32 6.68 11.74
N MET A 158 8.55 7.15 10.51
CA MET A 158 7.54 7.89 9.77
C MET A 158 6.28 7.03 9.49
N GLY A 159 6.46 5.73 9.28
CA GLY A 159 5.36 4.78 9.09
C GLY A 159 4.45 4.66 10.33
N SER A 160 5.01 4.59 11.53
CA SER A 160 4.21 4.58 12.77
C SER A 160 3.51 5.92 13.02
N GLU A 161 4.21 7.04 12.78
CA GLU A 161 3.63 8.38 12.89
C GLU A 161 2.49 8.61 11.89
N LEU A 162 2.60 8.02 10.68
CA LEU A 162 1.56 8.06 9.67
C LEU A 162 0.31 7.28 10.14
N ALA A 163 0.50 6.11 10.76
CA ALA A 163 -0.59 5.36 11.38
C ALA A 163 -1.28 6.17 12.49
N ASP A 164 -0.50 6.78 13.38
CA ASP A 164 -1.02 7.58 14.49
C ASP A 164 -1.79 8.82 14.01
N ALA A 165 -1.35 9.44 12.92
CA ALA A 165 -2.05 10.57 12.30
C ALA A 165 -3.35 10.16 11.57
N LEU A 166 -3.40 8.95 11.01
CA LEU A 166 -4.54 8.44 10.23
C LEU A 166 -5.63 7.81 11.10
N GLN A 167 -5.24 7.05 12.12
CA GLN A 167 -6.15 6.31 12.98
C GLN A 167 -7.32 7.17 13.52
N PRO A 168 -7.13 8.37 14.10
CA PRO A 168 -8.25 9.16 14.61
C PRO A 168 -9.18 9.68 13.50
N ARG A 169 -8.68 9.85 12.27
CA ARG A 169 -9.49 10.28 11.13
C ARG A 169 -10.35 9.14 10.60
N LEU A 170 -9.76 7.95 10.47
CA LEU A 170 -10.42 6.75 9.94
C LEU A 170 -11.34 6.07 10.97
N ALA A 171 -11.05 6.21 12.26
CA ALA A 171 -11.92 5.72 13.33
C ALA A 171 -13.33 6.34 13.27
N ARG A 172 -13.45 7.59 12.81
CA ARG A 172 -14.76 8.26 12.60
C ARG A 172 -15.62 7.56 11.54
N TRP A 173 -14.99 6.79 10.65
CA TRP A 173 -15.65 6.03 9.60
C TRP A 173 -15.79 4.54 9.96
N GLY A 174 -15.50 4.16 11.21
CA GLY A 174 -15.53 2.75 11.64
C GLY A 174 -14.40 1.91 11.01
N ILE A 175 -13.30 2.55 10.63
CA ILE A 175 -12.16 1.90 9.97
C ILE A 175 -10.97 1.87 10.92
N VAL A 176 -10.35 0.70 11.04
CA VAL A 176 -9.12 0.49 11.83
C VAL A 176 -7.95 0.33 10.88
N VAL A 177 -6.87 1.07 11.16
CA VAL A 177 -5.59 0.94 10.46
C VAL A 177 -4.83 -0.24 11.05
N GLU A 178 -4.46 -1.21 10.21
CA GLU A 178 -3.63 -2.34 10.63
C GLU A 178 -2.15 -2.06 10.37
N GLU A 179 -1.82 -1.53 9.18
CA GLU A 179 -0.45 -1.22 8.80
C GLU A 179 -0.42 -0.04 7.82
N THR A 180 0.56 0.85 7.99
CA THR A 180 0.87 1.93 7.03
C THR A 180 2.36 1.97 6.76
N GLY A 181 2.71 2.19 5.50
CA GLY A 181 4.11 2.22 5.10
C GLY A 181 4.37 3.13 3.91
N PHE A 182 5.63 3.53 3.79
CA PHE A 182 6.18 4.13 2.58
C PHE A 182 6.83 3.02 1.77
N THR A 183 6.30 2.74 0.58
CA THR A 183 6.87 1.72 -0.32
C THR A 183 8.16 2.21 -0.95
N THR A 184 8.13 3.43 -1.49
CA THR A 184 9.27 4.07 -2.16
C THR A 184 9.34 5.54 -1.76
N LEU A 185 10.54 6.01 -1.41
CA LEU A 185 10.84 7.43 -1.27
C LEU A 185 12.04 7.75 -2.16
N SER A 186 11.78 8.36 -3.31
CA SER A 186 12.81 8.70 -4.29
C SER A 186 12.92 10.21 -4.47
N PRO A 187 14.10 10.81 -4.23
CA PRO A 187 14.31 12.20 -4.59
C PRO A 187 14.25 12.36 -6.11
N SER A 188 13.62 13.44 -6.57
CA SER A 188 13.61 13.79 -8.00
C SER A 188 15.04 14.00 -8.53
N PRO A 189 15.28 13.83 -9.85
CA PRO A 189 16.60 14.02 -10.45
C PRO A 189 17.23 15.39 -10.17
N ARG A 190 16.40 16.45 -10.09
CA ARG A 190 16.83 17.80 -9.72
C ARG A 190 17.32 17.87 -8.27
N THR A 191 16.58 17.23 -7.36
CA THR A 191 16.92 17.15 -5.95
C THR A 191 18.21 16.37 -5.74
N LEU A 192 18.37 15.21 -6.39
CA LEU A 192 19.60 14.43 -6.36
C LEU A 192 20.84 15.27 -6.74
N ARG A 193 20.75 16.05 -7.82
CA ARG A 193 21.85 16.94 -8.23
C ARG A 193 22.14 18.00 -7.17
N LEU A 194 21.11 18.63 -6.60
CA LEU A 194 21.28 19.66 -5.57
C LEU A 194 21.89 19.07 -4.28
N THR A 195 21.41 17.91 -3.83
CA THR A 195 21.96 17.22 -2.65
C THR A 195 23.41 16.80 -2.89
N GLN A 196 23.75 16.29 -4.08
CA GLN A 196 25.13 15.95 -4.46
C GLN A 196 26.06 17.18 -4.47
N LEU A 197 25.58 18.30 -5.02
CA LEU A 197 26.32 19.57 -5.00
C LEU A 197 26.51 20.08 -3.56
N GLY A 198 25.46 20.02 -2.74
CA GLY A 198 25.52 20.39 -1.33
C GLY A 198 26.53 19.55 -0.55
N ALA A 199 26.51 18.22 -0.72
CA ALA A 199 27.46 17.32 -0.08
C ALA A 199 28.92 17.63 -0.46
N ARG A 200 29.19 17.88 -1.74
CA ARG A 200 30.52 18.29 -2.21
C ARG A 200 30.96 19.63 -1.65
N LEU A 201 30.04 20.58 -1.49
CA LEU A 201 30.34 21.88 -0.87
C LEU A 201 30.62 21.75 0.62
N ALA A 202 29.90 20.88 1.32
CA ALA A 202 30.13 20.59 2.74
C ALA A 202 31.51 19.96 2.96
N GLU A 203 31.87 18.94 2.19
CA GLU A 203 33.20 18.32 2.22
C GLU A 203 34.31 19.34 1.94
N ARG A 204 34.11 20.20 0.92
CA ARG A 204 35.06 21.29 0.64
C ARG A 204 35.20 22.27 1.81
N ARG A 205 34.11 22.62 2.49
CA ARG A 205 34.14 23.52 3.66
C ARG A 205 34.89 22.89 4.82
N GLU A 206 34.69 21.60 5.08
CA GLU A 206 35.40 20.87 6.12
C GLU A 206 36.90 20.82 5.84
N LEU A 207 37.29 20.52 4.60
CA LEU A 207 38.70 20.56 4.19
C LEU A 207 39.30 21.98 4.34
N LEU A 208 38.56 23.03 3.98
CA LEU A 208 38.99 24.40 4.21
C LEU A 208 39.19 24.70 5.70
N ALA A 209 38.28 24.27 6.57
CA ALA A 209 38.40 24.43 8.02
C ALA A 209 39.62 23.66 8.57
N HIS A 210 39.90 22.47 8.03
CA HIS A 210 41.09 21.71 8.38
C HIS A 210 42.39 22.42 7.95
N PHE A 211 42.41 23.00 6.74
CA PHE A 211 43.56 23.76 6.26
C PHE A 211 43.79 25.06 7.05
N ASP A 212 42.71 25.71 7.48
CA ASP A 212 42.77 26.89 8.35
C ASP A 212 43.41 26.54 9.71
N GLN A 213 43.01 25.42 10.32
CA GLN A 213 43.64 24.91 11.55
C GLN A 213 45.13 24.56 11.36
N ALA A 214 45.51 24.12 10.16
CA ALA A 214 46.91 23.85 9.81
C ALA A 214 47.74 25.12 9.50
N GLY A 215 47.14 26.31 9.59
CA GLY A 215 47.81 27.60 9.36
C GLY A 215 48.05 27.93 7.89
N LEU A 216 47.34 27.27 6.97
CA LEU A 216 47.41 27.60 5.54
C LEU A 216 46.58 28.85 5.24
N THR A 217 47.15 29.79 4.50
CA THR A 217 46.38 30.92 3.95
C THR A 217 45.30 30.44 2.98
N GLN A 218 44.15 31.12 2.97
CA GLN A 218 42.96 30.73 2.22
C GLN A 218 43.21 30.52 0.72
N ASP A 219 44.07 31.34 0.10
CA ASP A 219 44.46 31.19 -1.31
C ASP A 219 45.21 29.88 -1.60
N ARG A 220 46.05 29.42 -0.67
CA ARG A 220 46.80 28.15 -0.81
C ARG A 220 45.87 26.96 -0.61
N ALA A 221 44.96 27.03 0.36
CA ALA A 221 43.95 26.01 0.62
C ALA A 221 43.01 25.84 -0.59
N LEU A 222 42.56 26.94 -1.19
CA LEU A 222 41.75 26.93 -2.41
C LEU A 222 42.53 26.39 -3.62
N GLY A 223 43.81 26.72 -3.75
CA GLY A 223 44.68 26.17 -4.79
C GLY A 223 44.79 24.65 -4.72
N LEU A 224 44.89 24.07 -3.52
CA LEU A 224 44.92 22.62 -3.31
C LEU A 224 43.59 21.96 -3.67
N LEU A 225 42.46 22.59 -3.32
CA LEU A 225 41.11 22.10 -3.66
C LEU A 225 40.73 22.24 -5.14
N GLY A 226 41.30 23.23 -5.83
CA GLY A 226 41.05 23.52 -7.24
C GLY A 226 41.97 22.77 -8.19
N SER A 227 43.14 22.32 -7.71
CA SER A 227 44.03 21.49 -8.50
C SER A 227 43.39 20.12 -8.75
N PRO A 228 43.30 19.62 -9.99
CA PRO A 228 43.02 18.22 -10.23
C PRO A 228 44.25 17.45 -9.73
N VAL A 229 44.29 17.17 -8.43
CA VAL A 229 45.28 16.27 -7.86
C VAL A 229 44.95 14.90 -8.42
N GLN A 230 45.50 14.59 -9.60
CA GLN A 230 45.75 13.21 -9.95
C GLN A 230 46.68 12.72 -8.85
N LEU A 231 46.14 11.94 -7.91
CA LEU A 231 46.93 11.06 -7.07
C LEU A 231 47.66 10.15 -8.05
N ARG A 232 48.81 10.63 -8.53
CA ARG A 232 49.77 9.84 -9.26
C ARG A 232 50.36 8.96 -8.18
N GLU A 233 49.64 7.87 -7.88
CA GLU A 233 50.22 6.74 -7.20
C GLU A 233 51.52 6.47 -7.92
N ARG A 234 52.63 6.87 -7.30
CA ARG A 234 53.94 6.46 -7.75
C ARG A 234 53.97 4.97 -7.44
N ALA A 235 53.35 4.20 -8.33
CA ALA A 235 53.40 2.76 -8.34
C ALA A 235 54.86 2.41 -8.08
N SER A 236 55.09 1.77 -6.95
CA SER A 236 56.37 1.38 -6.40
C SER A 236 57.09 0.49 -7.40
N THR A 237 57.73 1.11 -8.40
CA THR A 237 58.59 0.46 -9.38
C THR A 237 59.87 -0.07 -8.73
N ARG A 238 60.05 0.15 -7.42
CA ARG A 238 61.08 -0.49 -6.60
C ARG A 238 60.85 -1.98 -6.34
N TYR A 239 59.62 -2.50 -6.38
CA TYR A 239 59.40 -3.93 -6.14
C TYR A 239 59.50 -4.82 -7.39
N ARG A 240 59.51 -4.25 -8.61
CA ARG A 240 59.61 -5.04 -9.85
C ARG A 240 61.04 -5.36 -10.29
N ARG A 241 62.06 -4.81 -9.62
CA ARG A 241 63.49 -5.09 -9.91
C ARG A 241 64.07 -6.25 -9.10
N ALA A 242 63.40 -6.67 -8.01
CA ALA A 242 63.84 -7.80 -7.17
C ALA A 242 63.46 -9.18 -7.75
N ALA A 243 62.52 -9.24 -8.69
CA ALA A 243 62.05 -10.51 -9.29
C ALA A 243 62.90 -11.01 -10.48
N ARG A 244 64.02 -10.36 -10.82
CA ARG A 244 64.85 -10.70 -12.01
C ARG A 244 66.24 -11.28 -11.69
N LEU A 245 66.54 -11.65 -10.45
CA LEU A 245 67.87 -12.14 -10.06
C LEU A 245 67.92 -13.63 -9.66
N HIS A 246 67.11 -14.50 -10.29
CA HIS A 246 67.34 -15.95 -10.19
C HIS A 246 67.52 -16.57 -11.59
N PRO A 247 68.77 -16.78 -12.04
CA PRO A 247 69.06 -17.65 -13.17
C PRO A 247 69.33 -19.09 -12.69
N ARG A 248 68.48 -20.01 -13.19
CA ARG A 248 68.71 -21.43 -13.54
C ARG A 248 69.55 -22.35 -12.62
N GLY A 249 68.87 -23.38 -12.12
CA GLY A 249 68.77 -24.65 -12.86
C GLY A 249 69.25 -25.92 -12.14
N ARG A 250 68.38 -26.95 -12.06
CA ARG A 250 68.73 -28.30 -12.51
C ARG A 250 67.50 -29.21 -12.68
N ASN A 251 67.64 -30.08 -13.68
CA ASN A 251 66.71 -31.05 -14.24
C ASN A 251 66.16 -32.08 -13.26
N GLY A 252 64.97 -32.60 -13.58
CA GLY A 252 64.50 -33.89 -13.08
C GLY A 252 63.05 -34.18 -13.47
N SER A 253 62.79 -34.45 -14.76
CA SER A 253 61.58 -35.19 -15.13
C SER A 253 61.63 -36.58 -14.49
N PRO A 254 60.51 -37.13 -14.03
CA PRO A 254 60.03 -38.31 -14.73
C PRO A 254 58.50 -38.45 -14.82
N ARG A 255 58.11 -38.93 -16.00
CA ARG A 255 57.11 -39.97 -16.29
C ARG A 255 55.70 -39.85 -15.70
N THR A 256 54.78 -39.61 -16.62
CA THR A 256 53.50 -40.30 -16.80
C THR A 256 53.43 -41.67 -16.12
N GLN A 257 52.47 -41.85 -15.20
CA GLN A 257 51.79 -43.13 -14.99
C GLN A 257 50.36 -42.88 -14.52
N GLN A 258 49.46 -43.61 -15.18
CA GLN A 258 48.02 -43.59 -15.05
C GLN A 258 47.55 -44.21 -13.72
N ALA A 259 46.29 -43.93 -13.38
CA ALA A 259 45.54 -44.38 -12.21
C ALA A 259 45.63 -45.88 -11.91
N PRO A 260 45.25 -46.28 -10.69
CA PRO A 260 44.03 -47.07 -10.61
C PRO A 260 43.04 -46.70 -9.49
N THR A 261 41.78 -46.95 -9.82
CA THR A 261 40.60 -47.18 -8.98
C THR A 261 40.79 -48.19 -7.83
N ALA A 262 40.22 -47.90 -6.65
CA ALA A 262 39.51 -48.83 -5.75
C ALA A 262 38.88 -48.00 -4.60
N LYS A 263 37.55 -47.86 -4.49
CA LYS A 263 36.62 -48.75 -3.77
C LYS A 263 37.07 -49.14 -2.36
N ALA A 264 36.36 -48.61 -1.35
CA ALA A 264 35.86 -49.29 -0.13
C ALA A 264 35.44 -48.20 0.88
N GLN A 265 34.15 -47.92 1.06
CA GLN A 265 33.18 -48.60 1.96
C GLN A 265 33.06 -47.94 3.34
N ALA A 266 31.86 -48.06 3.92
CA ALA A 266 31.37 -47.57 5.21
C ALA A 266 30.82 -46.12 5.16
N SER A 267 29.55 -45.84 4.83
CA SER A 267 28.25 -46.43 5.20
C SER A 267 28.01 -46.55 6.71
N ALA A 268 26.87 -45.99 7.12
CA ALA A 268 26.15 -46.11 8.40
C ALA A 268 26.52 -45.12 9.51
N GLN A 269 25.65 -44.11 9.69
CA GLN A 269 24.64 -44.04 10.77
C GLN A 269 23.79 -42.78 10.48
N GLU A 270 22.56 -42.89 9.95
CA GLU A 270 21.31 -43.21 10.68
C GLU A 270 21.14 -42.27 11.87
N THR A 271 20.20 -41.33 11.87
CA THR A 271 18.74 -41.51 11.75
C THR A 271 18.05 -40.20 11.37
#